data_AF-A0A2H5BAG3-F1
#
_entry.id   AF-A0A2H5BAG3-F1
#
_cell.length_a   1.000
_cell.length_b   1.000
_cell.length_c   1.000
_cell.angle_alpha   90.00
_cell.angle_beta   90.00
_cell.angle_gamma   90.00
#
_symmetry.space_group_name_H-M   'P 1'
#
loop_
_entity.id
_entity.type
_entity.pdbx_description
1 polymer ?
#
loop_
_entity_poly.entity_id
_entity_poly.type
_entity_poly.pdbx_seq_one_letter_code
_entity_poly.pdbx_strand_id
1 'polypeptide(L)' 'MAYSRYLHVFKKGESDWLESIPVVETSDEEIGALFGVPPEDACYVYDVLLDHREFFVSRVTRELDFDRFEYQLITYEG' A
#
# COMPACT_ATOMS: atom_id res chain seq x y z
N MET A 1 -8.47 6.11 15.73
CA MET A 1 -7.52 5.04 16.10
C MET A 1 -6.23 5.28 15.33
N ALA A 2 -5.07 4.90 15.86
CA ALA A 2 -3.82 4.99 15.10
C ALA A 2 -3.68 3.71 14.27
N TYR A 3 -3.50 3.86 12.96
CA TYR A 3 -3.28 2.75 12.04
C TYR A 3 -1.84 2.72 11.56
N SER A 4 -1.25 1.52 11.48
CA SER A 4 0.03 1.32 10.83
C SER A 4 -0.18 0.70 9.46
N ARG A 5 0.46 1.25 8.42
CA ARG A 5 0.26 0.84 7.02
C ARG A 5 1.53 0.26 6.41
N TYR A 6 1.37 -0.76 5.58
CA TYR A 6 2.45 -1.48 4.94
C TYR A 6 2.11 -1.84 3.50
N LEU A 7 3.14 -1.91 2.65
CA LEU A 7 3.05 -2.57 1.35
C LEU A 7 3.56 -3.99 1.48
N HIS A 8 2.69 -4.97 1.29
CA HIS A 8 3.08 -6.36 1.10
C HIS A 8 3.61 -6.54 -0.32
N VAL A 9 4.79 -7.13 -0.44
CA VAL A 9 5.47 -7.35 -1.72
C VAL A 9 5.30 -8.79 -2.15
N PHE A 10 4.85 -8.98 -3.38
CA PHE A 10 4.69 -10.28 -4.04
C PHE A 10 5.48 -10.27 -5.32
N LYS A 11 6.11 -11.39 -5.68
CA LYS A 11 6.72 -11.53 -7.00
C LYS A 11 5.63 -11.82 -8.02
N LYS A 12 5.66 -11.14 -9.16
CA LYS A 12 4.64 -11.31 -10.21
C LYS A 12 4.49 -12.77 -10.62
N GLY A 13 3.24 -13.24 -10.63
CA GLY A 13 2.89 -14.62 -10.95
C GLY A 13 3.13 -15.62 -9.82
N GLU A 14 3.51 -15.16 -8.62
CA GLU A 14 3.64 -15.97 -7.41
C GLU A 14 2.64 -15.49 -6.36
N SER A 15 2.10 -16.41 -5.56
CA SER A 15 1.17 -16.10 -4.47
C SER A 15 1.87 -15.86 -3.12
N ASP A 16 3.17 -16.11 -3.07
CA ASP A 16 3.92 -16.05 -1.82
C ASP A 16 4.29 -14.60 -1.49
N TRP A 17 3.88 -14.19 -0.28
CA TRP A 17 4.30 -12.94 0.33
C TRP A 17 5.80 -12.97 0.65
N LEU A 18 6.53 -11.96 0.20
CA LEU A 18 7.98 -11.87 0.38
C LEU A 18 8.36 -11.03 1.60
N GLU A 19 7.87 -9.80 1.67
CA GLU A 19 8.18 -8.84 2.72
C GLU A 19 7.12 -7.76 2.85
N SER A 20 7.18 -7.00 3.95
CA SER A 20 6.30 -5.84 4.19
C SER A 20 7.15 -4.58 4.34
N ILE A 21 6.85 -3.55 3.54
CA ILE A 21 7.53 -2.26 3.56
C ILE A 21 6.65 -1.27 4.34
N PRO A 22 7.16 -0.64 5.42
CA PRO A 22 6.38 0.35 6.16
C PRO A 22 6.11 1.58 5.29
N VAL A 23 4.86 2.04 5.31
CA VAL A 23 4.42 3.27 4.66
C VAL A 23 4.45 4.38 5.72
N VAL A 24 5.05 5.51 5.37
CA VAL A 24 5.02 6.73 6.19
C VAL A 24 3.57 7.07 6.51
N GLU A 25 3.33 7.57 7.72
CA GLU A 25 1.99 7.89 8.21
C GLU A 25 1.18 8.65 7.16
N THR A 26 0.00 8.12 6.87
CA THR A 26 -0.88 8.54 5.78
C THR A 26 -2.30 8.48 6.29
N SER A 27 -3.09 9.53 6.06
CA SER A 27 -4.44 9.61 6.60
C SER A 27 -5.44 8.75 5.82
N ASP A 28 -6.59 8.46 6.43
CA ASP A 28 -7.65 7.68 5.80
C ASP A 28 -8.25 8.44 4.60
N GLU A 29 -8.27 9.77 4.65
CA GLU A 29 -8.71 10.62 3.53
C GLU A 29 -7.75 10.54 2.33
N GLU A 30 -6.44 10.48 2.58
CA GLU A 30 -5.45 10.34 1.51
C GLU A 30 -5.58 8.97 0.82
N ILE A 31 -5.75 7.89 1.59
CA ILE A 31 -5.97 6.54 1.06
C ILE A 31 -7.31 6.44 0.35
N GLY A 32 -8.39 6.96 0.95
CA GLY A 32 -9.72 6.97 0.34
C GLY A 32 -9.71 7.67 -1.02
N ALA A 33 -9.09 8.84 -1.10
CA ALA A 33 -8.94 9.58 -2.36
C ALA A 33 -8.09 8.82 -3.39
N LEU A 34 -7.01 8.16 -2.96
CA LEU A 34 -6.14 7.38 -3.86
C LEU A 34 -6.86 6.19 -4.50
N PHE A 35 -7.65 5.45 -3.73
CA PHE A 35 -8.35 4.24 -4.20
C PHE A 35 -9.79 4.50 -4.65
N GLY A 36 -10.28 5.74 -4.57
CA GLY A 36 -11.64 6.10 -4.96
C GLY A 36 -12.72 5.53 -4.06
N VAL A 37 -12.43 5.42 -2.75
CA VAL A 37 -13.32 4.86 -1.73
C VAL A 37 -13.58 5.87 -0.60
N PRO A 38 -14.67 5.72 0.16
CA PRO A 38 -14.90 6.50 1.37
C PRO A 38 -13.76 6.31 2.40
N PRO A 39 -13.41 7.34 3.21
CA PRO A 39 -12.35 7.22 4.23
C PRO A 39 -12.58 6.09 5.23
N GLU A 40 -13.83 5.76 5.56
CA GLU A 40 -14.17 4.65 6.46
C GLU A 40 -13.75 3.26 5.91
N ASP A 41 -13.57 3.16 4.59
CA ASP A 41 -13.15 1.93 3.92
C ASP A 41 -11.61 1.87 3.77
N ALA A 42 -10.88 2.95 4.07
CA ALA A 42 -9.43 3.05 3.88
C ALA A 42 -8.58 2.09 4.74
N CYS A 43 -9.20 1.29 5.61
CA CYS A 43 -8.55 0.25 6.40
C CYS A 43 -8.55 -1.13 5.74
N TYR A 44 -9.22 -1.31 4.60
CA TYR A 44 -9.19 -2.57 3.84
C TYR A 44 -7.84 -2.82 3.14
N VAL A 45 -7.74 -3.99 2.51
CA VAL A 45 -6.60 -4.39 1.67
C VAL A 45 -6.86 -3.95 0.24
N TYR A 46 -5.85 -3.31 -0.38
CA TYR A 46 -5.96 -2.81 -1.75
C TYR A 46 -4.78 -3.23 -2.60
N ASP A 47 -5.05 -3.69 -3.82
CA ASP A 47 -4.01 -3.86 -4.83
C ASP A 47 -3.48 -2.51 -5.28
N VAL A 48 -2.16 -2.34 -5.26
CA VAL A 48 -1.51 -1.11 -5.68
C VAL A 48 -1.26 -1.18 -7.18
N LEU A 49 -2.04 -0.42 -7.93
CA LEU A 49 -1.91 -0.29 -9.37
C LEU A 49 -0.76 0.66 -9.74
N LEU A 50 -0.35 0.61 -11.02
CA LEU A 50 0.71 1.47 -11.54
C LEU A 50 0.40 2.96 -11.36
N ASP A 51 -0.88 3.34 -11.46
CA ASP A 51 -1.34 4.72 -11.29
C ASP A 51 -1.13 5.25 -9.85
N HIS A 52 -1.01 4.35 -8.86
CA HIS A 52 -0.74 4.71 -7.47
C HIS A 52 0.77 4.84 -7.17
N ARG A 53 1.64 4.55 -8.15
CA ARG A 53 3.09 4.46 -7.95
C ARG A 53 3.70 5.71 -7.33
N GLU A 54 3.40 6.89 -7.87
CA GLU A 54 4.02 8.13 -7.42
C GLU A 54 3.70 8.41 -5.95
N PHE A 55 2.47 8.13 -5.53
CA PHE A 55 2.04 8.23 -4.15
C PHE A 55 2.92 7.36 -3.24
N PHE A 56 3.01 6.07 -3.53
CA PHE A 56 3.73 5.14 -2.67
C PHE A 56 5.24 5.33 -2.71
N VAL A 57 5.84 5.66 -3.85
CA VAL A 57 7.27 5.99 -3.96
C VAL A 57 7.63 7.15 -3.03
N SER A 58 6.75 8.13 -2.84
CA SER A 58 6.97 9.25 -1.92
C SER A 58 6.78 8.91 -0.43
N ARG A 59 6.18 7.74 -0.13
CA ARG A 59 5.76 7.32 1.21
C ARG A 59 6.52 6.11 1.74
N VAL A 60 7.47 5.56 0.99
CA VAL A 60 8.33 4.47 1.47
C VAL A 60 9.81 4.88 1.41
N THR A 61 10.64 4.24 2.22
CA THR A 61 12.09 4.52 2.28
C THR A 61 12.91 3.73 1.27
N ARG A 62 12.26 2.87 0.46
CA ARG A 62 12.91 1.95 -0.48
C ARG A 62 12.33 2.11 -1.88
N GLU A 63 13.12 1.76 -2.89
CA GLU A 63 12.69 1.78 -4.28
C GLU A 63 11.62 0.70 -4.55
N LEU A 64 10.60 1.05 -5.32
CA LEU A 64 9.52 0.15 -5.76
C LEU A 64 9.70 -0.21 -7.23
N ASP A 65 9.69 -1.50 -7.54
CA ASP A 65 9.85 -2.06 -8.89
C ASP A 65 8.56 -2.78 -9.30
N PHE A 66 7.64 -2.00 -9.89
CA PHE A 66 6.36 -2.48 -10.40
C PHE A 66 6.50 -3.36 -11.65
N ASP A 67 7.67 -3.46 -12.27
CA ASP A 67 7.87 -4.37 -13.40
C ASP A 67 8.04 -5.80 -12.92
N ARG A 68 8.67 -5.98 -11.75
CA ARG A 68 8.99 -7.30 -11.17
C ARG A 68 8.03 -7.75 -10.07
N PHE A 69 7.43 -6.80 -9.36
CA PHE A 69 6.64 -7.09 -8.16
C PHE A 69 5.21 -6.54 -8.28
N GLU A 70 4.34 -7.16 -7.50
CA GLU A 70 2.99 -6.71 -7.18
C GLU A 70 2.96 -6.29 -5.71
N TYR A 71 2.14 -5.29 -5.41
CA TYR A 71 2.08 -4.69 -4.09
C TYR A 71 0.64 -4.63 -3.61
N GLN A 72 0.43 -4.93 -2.33
CA GLN A 72 -0.86 -4.73 -1.65
C GLN A 72 -0.67 -3.79 -0.46
N LEU A 73 -1.50 -2.75 -0.39
CA LEU A 73 -1.61 -1.93 0.81
C LEU A 73 -2.39 -2.70 1.87
N ILE A 74 -1.80 -2.85 3.05
CA ILE A 74 -2.43 -3.48 4.22
C ILE A 74 -2.36 -2.50 5.40
N THR A 75 -3.45 -2.46 6.16
CA THR A 75 -3.59 -1.65 7.37
C THR A 75 -3.70 -2.56 8.59
N TYR A 76 -2.94 -2.25 9.65
CA TYR A 76 -3.04 -2.91 10.95
C TYR A 76 -3.52 -1.91 12.02
N GLU A 77 -4.39 -2.38 12.91
CA GLU A 77 -4.77 -1.65 14.12
C GLU A 77 -3.57 -1.59 15.07
N GLY A 78 -3.21 -0.38 15.55
CA GLY A 78 -2.14 -0.14 16.50
C GLY A 78 -2.55 -0.27 17.97
#